data_AF-A0A181ZFS3-F1
#
_entry.id   AF-A0A181ZFS3-F1
#
_cell.length_a   1.000
_cell.length_b   1.000
_cell.length_c   1.000
_cell.angle_alpha   90.00
_cell.angle_beta   90.00
_cell.angle_gamma   90.00
#
_symmetry.space_group_name_H-M   'P 1'
#
loop_
_entity.id
_entity.type
_entity.pdbx_description
1 polymer ?
#
loop_
_entity_poly.entity_id
_entity_poly.type
_entity_poly.pdbx_seq_one_letter_code
_entity_poly.pdbx_strand_id
1 'polypeptide(L)' 'MAVTTIDLDQPLLDDAKQLTGARSNREVVQRALETRIAVRRQPAAVERIIARDFAEDPTAADELRP' A
#
# COMPACT_ATOMS: atom_id res chain seq x y z
N MET A 1 3.42 -25.00 -8.30
CA MET A 1 3.89 -23.62 -8.05
C MET A 1 5.40 -23.60 -8.13
N ALA A 2 5.99 -22.68 -8.89
CA ALA A 2 7.44 -22.51 -8.90
C ALA A 2 7.88 -21.90 -7.56
N VAL A 3 8.93 -22.46 -6.96
CA VAL A 3 9.59 -21.91 -5.77
C VAL A 3 10.82 -21.17 -6.25
N THR A 4 10.89 -19.87 -5.94
CA THR A 4 12.04 -19.02 -6.28
C THR A 4 12.74 -18.63 -4.98
N THR A 5 14.05 -18.84 -4.92
CA THR A 5 14.88 -18.39 -3.80
C THR A 5 15.39 -16.99 -4.10
N ILE A 6 15.35 -16.11 -3.10
CA ILE A 6 15.76 -14.71 -3.20
C ILE A 6 16.48 -14.36 -1.90
N ASP A 7 17.66 -13.75 -2.00
CA ASP A 7 18.40 -13.27 -0.84
C ASP A 7 17.86 -11.90 -0.40
N LEU A 8 17.50 -11.83 0.87
CA LEU A 8 16.92 -10.64 1.52
C LEU A 8 17.47 -10.56 2.93
N ASP A 9 17.77 -9.34 3.37
CA ASP A 9 18.21 -9.09 4.74
C ASP A 9 17.11 -9.48 5.74
N GLN A 10 17.49 -10.29 6.73
CA GLN A 10 16.55 -10.76 7.75
C GLN A 10 15.90 -9.60 8.54
N PRO A 11 16.63 -8.54 8.96
CA PRO A 11 16.01 -7.40 9.64
C PRO A 11 14.92 -6.71 8.79
N LEU A 12 15.16 -6.55 7.49
CA LEU A 12 14.19 -5.96 6.57
C LEU A 12 12.89 -6.78 6.51
N LEU A 13 13.01 -8.11 6.49
CA LEU A 13 11.85 -9.00 6.49
C LEU A 13 11.05 -8.92 7.78
N ASP A 14 11.72 -8.75 8.92
CA ASP A 14 11.06 -8.67 10.21
C ASP A 14 10.33 -7.33 10.39
N ASP A 15 10.95 -6.22 9.97
CA ASP A 15 10.29 -4.91 9.92
C ASP A 15 9.06 -4.94 9.00
N ALA A 16 9.21 -5.55 7.80
CA ALA A 16 8.12 -5.64 6.84
C ALA A 16 6.97 -6.52 7.34
N LYS A 17 7.24 -7.60 8.11
CA LYS A 17 6.17 -8.37 8.76
C LYS A 17 5.40 -7.53 9.77
N GLN A 18 6.09 -6.72 10.58
CA GLN A 18 5.44 -5.86 11.56
C GLN A 18 4.56 -4.81 10.88
N LEU A 19 5.08 -4.15 9.83
CA LEU A 19 4.36 -3.12 9.08
C LEU A 19 3.15 -3.67 8.32
N THR A 20 3.26 -4.88 7.77
CA THR A 20 2.19 -5.47 6.95
C THR A 20 1.24 -6.37 7.75
N GLY A 21 1.61 -6.82 8.95
CA GLY A 21 0.90 -7.86 9.69
C GLY A 21 0.96 -9.24 9.02
N ALA A 22 1.95 -9.47 8.16
CA ALA A 22 2.11 -10.74 7.44
C ALA A 22 2.63 -11.86 8.36
N ARG A 23 2.16 -13.09 8.12
CA ARG A 23 2.49 -14.27 8.93
C ARG A 23 3.73 -15.01 8.42
N SER A 24 4.25 -14.65 7.25
CA SER A 24 5.43 -15.31 6.63
C SER A 24 6.21 -14.39 5.69
N ASN A 25 7.50 -14.71 5.47
CA ASN A 25 8.35 -14.00 4.49
C ASN A 25 7.75 -14.02 3.09
N ARG A 26 7.16 -15.16 2.70
CA ARG A 26 6.48 -15.31 1.39
C ARG A 26 5.33 -14.33 1.26
N GLU A 27 4.51 -14.19 2.31
CA GLU A 27 3.37 -13.27 2.31
C GLU A 27 3.81 -11.80 2.26
N VAL A 28 4.89 -11.45 2.97
CA VAL A 28 5.52 -10.12 2.86
C VAL A 28 5.91 -9.81 1.42
N VAL A 29 6.68 -10.71 0.79
CA VAL A 29 7.17 -10.50 -0.59
C VAL A 29 6.00 -10.42 -1.57
N GLN A 30 5.00 -11.27 -1.41
CA GLN A 30 3.80 -11.24 -2.26
C GLN A 30 3.07 -9.89 -2.15
N ARG A 31 2.79 -9.43 -0.93
CA ARG A 31 2.12 -8.13 -0.71
C ARG A 31 2.95 -6.97 -1.26
N ALA A 32 4.25 -6.96 -1.04
CA ALA A 32 5.14 -5.92 -1.55
C ALA A 32 5.10 -5.83 -3.09
N LEU A 33 5.10 -6.97 -3.78
CA LEU A 33 4.99 -7.02 -5.24
C LEU A 33 3.61 -6.53 -5.72
N GLU A 34 2.53 -7.01 -5.09
CA GLU A 34 1.17 -6.59 -5.42
C GLU A 34 0.98 -5.07 -5.23
N THR A 35 1.42 -4.53 -4.10
CA THR A 35 1.38 -3.09 -3.82
C THR A 35 2.19 -2.31 -4.85
N ARG A 36 3.42 -2.75 -5.17
CA ARG A 36 4.28 -2.03 -6.13
C ARG A 36 3.69 -2.07 -7.54
N ILE A 37 3.10 -3.19 -7.96
CA ILE A 37 2.40 -3.29 -9.24
C ILE A 37 1.18 -2.36 -9.25
N ALA A 38 0.39 -2.36 -8.19
CA ALA A 38 -0.79 -1.49 -8.08
C ALA A 38 -0.41 0.00 -8.19
N VAL A 39 0.60 0.43 -7.42
CA VAL A 39 1.13 1.80 -7.46
C VAL A 39 1.61 2.17 -8.86
N ARG A 40 2.31 1.26 -9.56
CA ARG A 40 2.82 1.51 -10.91
C ARG A 40 1.75 1.49 -12.00
N ARG A 41 0.66 0.73 -11.80
CA ARG A 41 -0.46 0.67 -12.76
C ARG A 41 -1.41 1.86 -12.67
N GLN A 42 -1.40 2.60 -11.55
CA GLN A 42 -2.24 3.78 -11.38
C GLN A 42 -1.45 5.00 -10.87
N PRO A 43 -0.44 5.51 -11.63
CA PRO A 43 0.37 6.64 -11.18
C PRO A 43 -0.51 7.88 -10.86
N ALA A 44 -1.48 8.17 -11.73
CA ALA A 44 -2.37 9.32 -11.59
C ALA A 44 -3.48 9.17 -10.52
N ALA A 45 -3.72 7.98 -9.96
CA ALA A 45 -4.69 7.81 -8.87
C ALA A 45 -4.01 7.98 -7.50
N VAL A 46 -2.78 7.48 -7.36
CA VAL A 46 -1.97 7.64 -6.14
C VAL A 46 -1.60 9.11 -5.95
N GLU A 47 -1.17 9.81 -7.01
CA GLU A 47 -0.90 11.25 -6.94
C GLU A 47 -2.13 12.07 -6.51
N ARG A 48 -3.34 11.67 -6.94
CA ARG A 48 -4.60 12.34 -6.53
C ARG A 48 -4.99 12.09 -5.07
N ILE A 49 -4.55 11.00 -4.45
CA ILE A 49 -4.79 10.72 -3.03
C ILE A 49 -3.77 11.48 -2.18
N ILE A 50 -2.51 11.53 -2.60
CA ILE A 50 -1.44 12.26 -1.89
C ILE A 50 -1.60 13.78 -2.03
N ALA A 51 -2.01 14.26 -3.22
CA ALA A 51 -2.30 15.67 -3.46
C ALA A 51 -3.66 16.12 -2.88
N ARG A 52 -4.43 15.20 -2.30
CA ARG A 52 -5.64 15.55 -1.57
C ARG A 52 -5.17 16.08 -0.22
N ASP A 53 -5.01 17.40 -0.17
CA ASP A 53 -4.99 18.12 1.09
C ASP A 53 -6.32 17.75 1.77
N PHE A 54 -6.22 17.01 2.88
CA PHE A 54 -7.38 16.79 3.73
C PHE A 54 -7.64 18.13 4.41
N ALA A 55 -8.23 19.08 3.67
CA ALA A 55 -8.82 20.25 4.26
C ALA A 55 -9.80 19.74 5.30
N GLU A 56 -9.51 20.10 6.55
CA GLU A 56 -10.06 19.56 7.78
C GLU A 56 -11.50 20.04 8.01
N ASP A 57 -12.33 20.07 6.96
CA ASP A 57 -13.71 20.52 7.05
C ASP A 57 -14.72 19.48 6.53
N PRO A 58 -15.23 18.61 7.42
CA PRO A 58 -16.26 17.63 7.10
C PRO A 58 -17.67 18.24 6.92
N THR A 59 -17.85 19.58 6.95
CA THR A 59 -19.20 20.18 6.84
C THR A 59 -19.68 20.48 5.42
N ALA A 60 -18.84 20.35 4.38
CA ALA A 60 -19.25 20.61 2.99
C ALA A 60 -20.13 19.53 2.34
N ALA A 61 -20.55 18.50 3.08
CA ALA A 61 -21.38 17.41 2.56
C ALA A 61 -22.89 17.71 2.53
N ASP A 62 -23.36 18.81 3.13
CA ASP A 62 -24.80 19.00 3.41
C ASP A 62 -25.54 20.00 2.49
N GLU A 63 -24.92 20.49 1.41
CA GLU A 63 -25.58 21.48 0.53
C GLU A 63 -25.74 21.01 -0.91
N LEU A 64 -26.32 19.82 -1.13
CA LEU A 64 -26.95 19.51 -2.41
C LEU A 64 -28.30 18.80 -2.25
N ARG A 65 -29.30 19.66 -2.01
CA ARG A 65 -30.66 19.70 -2.58
C ARG A 65 -31.81 19.02 -1.83
N PRO A 66 -33.06 19.46 -2.09
CA PRO A 66 -33.56 20.77 -2.55
C PRO A 66 -34.45 21.49 -1.52
#